data_AF-A0A7C7BMH5-F1
#
_entry.id   AF-A0A7C7BMH5-F1
#
_cell.length_a   1.000
_cell.length_b   1.000
_cell.length_c   1.000
_cell.angle_alpha   90.00
_cell.angle_beta   90.00
_cell.angle_gamma   90.00
#
_symmetry.space_group_name_H-M   'P 1'
#
loop_
_entity.id
_entity.type
_entity.pdbx_description
1 polymer ?
#
loop_
_entity_poly.entity_id
_entity_poly.type
_entity_poly.pdbx_seq_one_letter_code
_entity_poly.pdbx_strand_id
1 'polypeptide(L)'
;MQGTRKSKFYQKAYDSKEGILNLFRILSFLVLVTSIGTLIYYHGYPIDRALKEQLLGILKVGFAFFIIRYLIRYILSFQGLNFLKKNWLEGLFMLLLLVDGVAELFFGTTVEWEILRRVGVESFDTLYVLFIQMYFLIIVASETSRTSFRIEKVRFNPAHVFILSFIVIVITGTLLLLLPEMTVQSGAMPFIDALFTSTSATCVTGLIVVDTATYFTFKGHFILMVLIKLGGLNIIAFGTIYALLAKFGIGLKQHAVLEDFMNKDTMMSATGMLKKIIIWSFMIEFIGALFIYLSWDNAIPFAGEGDKIFNSFFHSFSAFNSAGFTLFTDGLYNVNLKHNYMIHVMITILVFFGALGFIAIFNLFSFNKIRERVELPWKQIDFSTKI
;
A
#
# COMPACT_ATOMS: atom_id res chain seq x y z
N MET A 1 -52.55 -6.40 -23.45
CA MET A 1 -51.66 -5.30 -23.93
C MET A 1 -50.79 -4.62 -22.85
N GLN A 2 -50.77 -5.07 -21.58
CA GLN A 2 -49.92 -4.45 -20.52
C GLN A 2 -48.51 -5.05 -20.36
N GLY A 3 -48.24 -6.25 -20.89
CA GLY A 3 -46.94 -6.95 -20.74
C GLY A 3 -45.77 -6.36 -21.55
N THR A 4 -46.06 -5.69 -22.68
CA THR A 4 -45.05 -5.16 -23.61
C THR A 4 -44.47 -3.80 -23.19
N ARG A 5 -45.18 -3.03 -22.36
CA ARG A 5 -44.68 -1.74 -21.83
C ARG A 5 -43.66 -1.92 -20.70
N LYS A 6 -43.88 -2.89 -19.80
CA LYS A 6 -42.91 -3.22 -18.73
C LYS A 6 -41.61 -3.74 -19.34
N SER A 7 -41.67 -4.69 -20.30
CA SER A 7 -40.47 -5.22 -20.97
C SER A 7 -39.65 -4.14 -21.67
N LYS A 8 -40.27 -3.22 -22.42
CA LYS A 8 -39.57 -2.10 -23.07
C LYS A 8 -38.96 -1.10 -22.06
N PHE A 9 -39.59 -0.88 -20.91
CA PHE A 9 -39.04 -0.01 -19.87
C PHE A 9 -37.81 -0.64 -19.19
N TYR A 10 -37.87 -1.93 -18.86
CA TYR A 10 -36.71 -2.66 -18.31
C TYR A 10 -35.54 -2.73 -19.30
N GLN A 11 -35.83 -2.92 -20.60
CA GLN A 11 -34.80 -3.00 -21.64
C GLN A 11 -34.15 -1.64 -21.90
N LYS A 12 -34.94 -0.55 -21.94
CA LYS A 12 -34.43 0.83 -22.06
C LYS A 12 -33.63 1.26 -20.82
N ALA A 13 -34.06 0.83 -19.62
CA ALA A 13 -33.30 1.03 -18.39
C ALA A 13 -31.97 0.24 -18.40
N TYR A 14 -31.96 -0.96 -18.98
CA TYR A 14 -30.74 -1.78 -19.13
C TYR A 14 -29.75 -1.18 -20.13
N ASP A 15 -30.22 -0.69 -21.28
CA ASP A 15 -29.37 -0.02 -22.28
C ASP A 15 -28.80 1.31 -21.75
N SER A 16 -29.60 2.06 -20.98
CA SER A 16 -29.12 3.29 -20.32
C SER A 16 -28.13 3.01 -19.19
N LYS A 17 -28.19 1.83 -18.56
CA LYS A 17 -27.33 1.44 -17.44
C LYS A 17 -25.88 1.33 -17.88
N GLU A 18 -25.59 0.74 -19.04
CA GLU A 18 -24.20 0.64 -19.53
C GLU A 18 -23.61 2.02 -19.88
N GLY A 19 -24.41 2.88 -20.52
CA GLY A 19 -24.01 4.27 -20.83
C GLY A 19 -23.70 5.08 -19.57
N ILE A 20 -24.58 5.03 -18.57
CA ILE A 20 -24.39 5.69 -17.27
C ILE A 20 -23.14 5.14 -16.58
N LEU A 21 -22.96 3.82 -16.52
CA LEU A 21 -21.79 3.21 -15.87
C LEU A 21 -20.47 3.58 -16.55
N ASN A 22 -20.43 3.67 -17.89
CA ASN A 22 -19.25 4.12 -18.63
C ASN A 22 -18.96 5.61 -18.41
N LEU A 23 -19.98 6.47 -18.41
CA LEU A 23 -19.82 7.88 -18.07
C LEU A 23 -19.23 8.05 -16.66
N PHE A 24 -19.79 7.35 -15.66
CA PHE A 24 -19.27 7.37 -14.30
C PHE A 24 -17.86 6.82 -14.21
N ARG A 25 -17.46 5.84 -15.04
CA ARG A 25 -16.08 5.35 -15.08
C ARG A 25 -15.11 6.44 -15.54
N ILE A 26 -15.43 7.16 -16.62
CA ILE A 26 -14.58 8.25 -17.14
C ILE A 26 -14.51 9.39 -16.12
N LEU A 27 -15.66 9.82 -15.59
CA LEU A 27 -15.70 10.86 -14.57
C LEU A 27 -14.91 10.46 -13.32
N SER A 28 -15.00 9.20 -12.91
CA SER A 28 -14.23 8.71 -11.76
C SER A 28 -12.73 8.77 -12.00
N PHE A 29 -12.28 8.45 -13.21
CA PHE A 29 -10.87 8.59 -13.56
C PHE A 29 -10.41 10.06 -13.55
N LEU A 30 -11.25 10.99 -14.01
CA LEU A 30 -10.93 12.43 -13.92
C LEU A 30 -10.88 12.91 -12.47
N VAL A 31 -11.86 12.53 -11.65
CA VAL A 31 -11.87 12.82 -10.20
C VAL A 31 -10.66 12.19 -9.51
N LEU A 32 -10.25 10.99 -9.92
CA LEU A 32 -9.06 10.31 -9.43
C LEU A 32 -7.79 11.14 -9.66
N VAL A 33 -7.54 11.49 -10.93
CA VAL A 33 -6.33 12.22 -11.34
C VAL A 33 -6.28 13.60 -10.70
N THR A 34 -7.41 14.32 -10.70
CA THR A 34 -7.50 15.64 -10.05
C THR A 34 -7.27 15.55 -8.55
N SER A 35 -7.82 14.55 -7.86
CA SER A 35 -7.65 14.41 -6.42
C SER A 35 -6.22 13.97 -6.05
N ILE A 36 -5.62 13.05 -6.80
CA ILE A 36 -4.20 12.68 -6.60
C ILE A 36 -3.30 13.89 -6.83
N GLY A 37 -3.51 14.63 -7.92
CA GLY A 37 -2.77 15.87 -8.20
C GLY A 37 -2.94 16.92 -7.10
N THR A 38 -4.16 17.06 -6.57
CA THR A 38 -4.49 17.94 -5.44
C THR A 38 -3.74 17.53 -4.18
N LEU A 39 -3.66 16.23 -3.86
CA LEU A 39 -2.91 15.72 -2.70
C LEU A 39 -1.40 15.91 -2.85
N ILE A 40 -0.86 15.63 -4.04
CA ILE A 40 0.56 15.86 -4.34
C ILE A 40 0.89 17.34 -4.18
N TYR A 41 0.04 18.23 -4.70
CA TYR A 41 0.25 19.66 -4.55
C TYR A 41 0.12 20.10 -3.08
N TYR A 42 -0.97 19.71 -2.41
CA TYR A 42 -1.27 20.02 -1.01
C TYR A 42 -0.12 19.66 -0.05
N HIS A 43 0.55 18.53 -0.28
CA HIS A 43 1.65 18.09 0.57
C HIS A 43 3.03 18.47 0.04
N GLY A 44 3.16 18.68 -1.26
CA GLY A 44 4.43 18.88 -1.95
C GLY A 44 4.93 20.31 -1.98
N TYR A 45 4.04 21.30 -1.86
CA TYR A 45 4.39 22.71 -1.93
C TYR A 45 4.00 23.46 -0.65
N PRO A 46 4.74 24.52 -0.29
CA PRO A 46 4.31 25.45 0.75
C PRO A 46 3.09 26.22 0.23
N ILE A 47 1.99 26.19 1.00
CA ILE A 47 0.67 26.67 0.55
C ILE A 47 0.06 27.63 1.58
N ASP A 48 -0.49 28.73 1.08
CA ASP A 48 -1.25 29.71 1.88
C ASP A 48 -2.61 29.17 2.33
N ARG A 49 -3.13 29.70 3.45
CA ARG A 49 -4.40 29.22 4.05
C ARG A 49 -5.58 29.21 3.07
N ALA A 50 -5.73 30.24 2.24
CA ALA A 50 -6.83 30.33 1.28
C ALA A 50 -6.75 29.22 0.20
N LEU A 51 -5.55 28.95 -0.30
CA LEU A 51 -5.33 27.90 -1.29
C LEU A 51 -5.50 26.51 -0.65
N LYS A 52 -5.10 26.35 0.61
CA LYS A 52 -5.34 25.12 1.39
C LYS A 52 -6.83 24.78 1.49
N GLU A 53 -7.67 25.77 1.79
CA GLU A 53 -9.13 25.61 1.83
C GLU A 53 -9.72 25.24 0.46
N GLN A 54 -9.24 25.88 -0.62
CA GLN A 54 -9.67 25.55 -1.97
C GLN A 54 -9.33 24.10 -2.36
N LEU A 55 -8.10 23.64 -2.07
CA LEU A 55 -7.66 22.28 -2.34
C LEU A 55 -8.47 21.25 -1.53
N LEU A 56 -8.75 21.54 -0.26
CA LEU A 56 -9.64 20.71 0.55
C LEU A 56 -11.06 20.69 -0.02
N GLY A 57 -11.57 21.82 -0.52
CA GLY A 57 -12.85 21.89 -1.23
C GLY A 57 -12.90 20.98 -2.47
N ILE A 58 -11.83 20.95 -3.27
CA ILE A 58 -11.71 20.04 -4.42
C ILE A 58 -11.79 18.57 -3.97
N LEU A 59 -11.08 18.20 -2.90
CA LEU A 59 -11.13 16.85 -2.34
C LEU A 59 -12.54 16.50 -1.82
N LYS A 60 -13.23 17.43 -1.15
CA LYS A 60 -14.62 17.27 -0.70
C LYS A 60 -15.59 17.02 -1.85
N VAL A 61 -15.45 17.75 -2.96
CA VAL A 61 -16.23 17.50 -4.18
C VAL A 61 -15.94 16.09 -4.73
N GLY A 62 -14.68 15.66 -4.69
CA GLY A 62 -14.28 14.30 -5.06
C GLY A 62 -14.95 13.23 -4.19
N PHE A 63 -14.97 13.41 -2.87
CA PHE A 63 -15.68 12.53 -1.94
C PHE A 63 -17.17 12.45 -2.24
N ALA A 64 -17.84 13.60 -2.40
CA ALA A 64 -19.26 13.66 -2.72
C ALA A 64 -19.57 12.90 -4.02
N PHE A 65 -18.72 13.05 -5.04
CA PHE A 65 -18.85 12.29 -6.29
C PHE A 65 -18.79 10.78 -6.07
N PHE A 66 -17.85 10.27 -5.26
CA PHE A 66 -17.74 8.83 -4.98
C PHE A 66 -18.93 8.29 -4.19
N ILE A 67 -19.47 9.05 -3.24
CA ILE A 67 -20.70 8.71 -2.51
C ILE A 67 -21.88 8.60 -3.48
N ILE A 68 -22.11 9.64 -4.30
CA ILE A 68 -23.19 9.66 -5.30
C ILE A 68 -23.06 8.47 -6.25
N ARG A 69 -21.85 8.20 -6.73
CA ARG A 69 -21.58 7.06 -7.60
C ARG A 69 -21.89 5.73 -6.92
N TYR A 70 -21.52 5.55 -5.65
CA TYR A 70 -21.84 4.35 -4.89
C TYR A 70 -23.35 4.15 -4.77
N LEU A 71 -24.08 5.21 -4.44
CA LEU A 71 -25.54 5.20 -4.33
C LEU A 71 -26.21 4.85 -5.68
N ILE A 72 -25.73 5.41 -6.79
CA ILE A 72 -26.22 5.08 -8.13
C ILE A 72 -25.96 3.61 -8.46
N ARG A 73 -24.77 3.08 -8.16
CA ARG A 73 -24.46 1.65 -8.35
C ARG A 73 -25.36 0.76 -7.49
N TYR A 74 -25.64 1.16 -6.25
CA TYR A 74 -26.55 0.45 -5.35
C TYR A 74 -27.97 0.41 -5.92
N ILE A 75 -28.53 1.56 -6.34
CA ILE A 75 -29.87 1.67 -6.92
C ILE A 75 -29.98 0.85 -8.22
N LEU A 76 -28.97 0.91 -9.08
CA LEU A 76 -28.95 0.16 -10.36
C LEU A 76 -28.69 -1.34 -10.21
N SER A 77 -28.33 -1.82 -9.01
CA SER A 77 -28.01 -3.23 -8.78
C SER A 77 -29.24 -4.14 -8.75
N PHE A 78 -30.46 -3.59 -8.63
CA PHE A 78 -31.76 -4.27 -8.48
C PHE A 78 -31.85 -5.30 -7.31
N GLN A 79 -30.73 -5.78 -6.77
CA GLN A 79 -30.58 -6.66 -5.61
C GLN A 79 -29.65 -6.01 -4.57
N GLY A 80 -30.12 -4.92 -3.94
CA GLY A 80 -29.29 -4.08 -3.05
C GLY A 80 -28.61 -4.83 -1.89
N LEU A 81 -29.26 -5.83 -1.31
CA LEU A 81 -28.69 -6.62 -0.20
C LEU A 81 -27.47 -7.46 -0.65
N ASN A 82 -27.51 -8.04 -1.84
CA ASN A 82 -26.38 -8.79 -2.39
C ASN A 82 -25.23 -7.86 -2.78
N PHE A 83 -25.55 -6.67 -3.29
CA PHE A 83 -24.56 -5.65 -3.59
C PHE A 83 -23.83 -5.18 -2.32
N LEU A 84 -24.57 -4.90 -1.23
CA LEU A 84 -23.99 -4.42 0.01
C LEU A 84 -23.05 -5.46 0.63
N LYS A 85 -23.44 -6.75 0.66
CA LYS A 85 -22.59 -7.83 1.16
C LYS A 85 -21.28 -7.97 0.37
N LYS A 86 -21.35 -7.86 -0.97
CA LYS A 86 -20.18 -7.94 -1.83
C LYS A 86 -19.25 -6.72 -1.69
N ASN A 87 -19.81 -5.56 -1.36
CA ASN A 87 -19.12 -4.28 -1.30
C ASN A 87 -19.16 -3.66 0.10
N TRP A 88 -19.12 -4.49 1.15
CA TRP A 88 -19.39 -4.02 2.50
C TRP A 88 -18.32 -3.04 3.00
N LEU A 89 -17.03 -3.26 2.67
CA LEU A 89 -15.96 -2.32 2.98
C LEU A 89 -16.18 -0.97 2.30
N GLU A 90 -16.54 -0.98 1.01
CA GLU A 90 -16.83 0.25 0.27
C GLU A 90 -18.07 0.96 0.85
N GLY A 91 -19.11 0.21 1.22
CA GLY A 91 -20.31 0.77 1.84
C GLY A 91 -20.07 1.35 3.22
N LEU A 92 -19.29 0.67 4.06
CA LEU A 92 -18.85 1.17 5.37
C LEU A 92 -18.12 2.50 5.20
N PHE A 93 -17.22 2.55 4.24
CA PHE A 93 -16.46 3.73 3.94
C PHE A 93 -17.38 4.88 3.49
N MET A 94 -18.24 4.67 2.49
CA MET A 94 -19.18 5.70 2.02
C MET A 94 -20.13 6.18 3.13
N LEU A 95 -20.53 5.30 4.04
CA LEU A 95 -21.34 5.65 5.20
C LEU A 95 -20.58 6.61 6.12
N LEU A 96 -19.31 6.30 6.44
CA LEU A 96 -18.47 7.17 7.29
C LEU A 96 -18.33 8.56 6.69
N LEU A 97 -18.01 8.67 5.39
CA LEU A 97 -17.95 9.99 4.72
C LEU A 97 -19.28 10.73 4.72
N LEU A 98 -20.38 10.00 4.52
CA LEU A 98 -21.70 10.62 4.46
C LEU A 98 -22.08 11.16 5.83
N VAL A 99 -21.81 10.40 6.90
CA VAL A 99 -21.99 10.84 8.29
C VAL A 99 -21.15 12.08 8.57
N ASP A 100 -19.88 12.06 8.17
CA ASP A 100 -18.95 13.17 8.38
C ASP A 100 -19.39 14.44 7.63
N GLY A 101 -19.70 14.30 6.33
CA GLY A 101 -20.18 15.43 5.51
C GLY A 101 -21.54 15.99 5.96
N VAL A 102 -22.45 15.14 6.46
CA VAL A 102 -23.72 15.59 7.04
C VAL A 102 -23.47 16.32 8.35
N ALA A 103 -22.59 15.81 9.22
CA ALA A 103 -22.29 16.47 10.48
C ALA A 103 -21.64 17.84 10.27
N GLU A 104 -20.72 17.97 9.32
CA GLU A 104 -20.15 19.26 8.95
C GLU A 104 -21.23 20.25 8.50
N LEU A 105 -22.23 19.80 7.71
CA LEU A 105 -23.32 20.65 7.22
C LEU A 105 -24.23 21.16 8.35
N PHE A 106 -24.58 20.29 9.31
CA PHE A 106 -25.57 20.60 10.35
C PHE A 106 -24.96 21.21 11.62
N PHE A 107 -23.77 20.76 12.01
CA PHE A 107 -23.13 21.14 13.26
C PHE A 107 -21.93 22.08 13.05
N GLY A 108 -21.51 22.31 11.80
CA GLY A 108 -20.31 23.10 11.50
C GLY A 108 -19.01 22.44 11.96
N THR A 109 -19.09 21.20 12.43
CA THR A 109 -18.00 20.40 12.98
C THR A 109 -18.16 18.96 12.53
N THR A 110 -17.05 18.28 12.31
CA THR A 110 -17.02 16.88 11.89
C THR A 110 -17.31 15.96 13.08
N VAL A 111 -17.90 14.78 12.83
CA VAL A 111 -18.31 13.85 13.93
C VAL A 111 -17.11 13.44 14.77
N GLU A 112 -15.99 13.23 14.09
CA GLU A 112 -14.73 12.80 14.68
C GLU A 112 -14.12 13.91 15.54
N TRP A 113 -14.21 15.18 15.12
CA TRP A 113 -13.74 16.31 15.92
C TRP A 113 -14.47 16.40 17.25
N GLU A 114 -15.78 16.22 17.26
CA GLU A 114 -16.60 16.28 18.48
C GLU A 114 -16.35 15.08 19.41
N ILE A 115 -16.14 13.87 18.87
CA ILE A 115 -15.77 12.69 19.65
C ILE A 115 -14.36 12.87 20.25
N LEU A 116 -13.40 13.35 19.47
CA LEU A 116 -12.01 13.49 19.89
C LEU A 116 -11.81 14.65 20.87
N ARG A 117 -12.55 15.75 20.71
CA ARG A 117 -12.60 16.85 21.68
C ARG A 117 -13.04 16.36 23.05
N ARG A 118 -13.98 15.43 23.12
CA ARG A 118 -14.42 14.81 24.39
C ARG A 118 -13.38 13.88 25.01
N VAL A 119 -12.44 13.37 24.22
CA VAL A 119 -11.32 12.53 24.66
C VAL A 119 -10.10 13.38 25.07
N GLY A 120 -10.13 14.70 24.85
CA GLY A 120 -9.20 15.65 25.45
C GLY A 120 -7.84 15.76 24.77
N VAL A 121 -7.78 15.61 23.44
CA VAL A 121 -6.51 15.69 22.73
C VAL A 121 -6.48 16.83 21.70
N GLU A 122 -5.55 17.76 21.89
CA GLU A 122 -5.54 19.09 21.25
C GLU A 122 -4.73 19.18 19.93
N SER A 123 -4.03 18.12 19.49
CA SER A 123 -3.13 18.14 18.33
C SER A 123 -3.62 17.33 17.11
N PHE A 124 -4.91 17.00 17.03
CA PHE A 124 -5.45 16.03 16.07
C PHE A 124 -5.88 16.55 14.70
N ASP A 125 -5.92 17.87 14.44
CA ASP A 125 -6.35 18.38 13.12
C ASP A 125 -5.51 17.77 11.96
N THR A 126 -4.20 17.59 12.18
CA THR A 126 -3.29 16.97 11.21
C THR A 126 -3.56 15.48 11.04
N LEU A 127 -3.84 14.75 12.14
CA LEU A 127 -4.10 13.32 12.12
C LEU A 127 -5.44 12.98 11.47
N TYR A 128 -6.46 13.81 11.70
CA TYR A 128 -7.78 13.68 11.07
C TYR A 128 -7.70 13.88 9.55
N VAL A 129 -7.02 14.94 9.09
CA VAL A 129 -6.78 15.16 7.66
C VAL A 129 -6.05 13.98 7.04
N LEU A 130 -5.05 13.43 7.73
CA LEU A 130 -4.29 12.27 7.27
C LEU A 130 -5.18 11.01 7.18
N PHE A 131 -6.08 10.80 8.12
CA PHE A 131 -7.04 9.68 8.09
C PHE A 131 -7.99 9.77 6.89
N ILE A 132 -8.55 10.95 6.63
CA ILE A 132 -9.41 11.21 5.47
C ILE A 132 -8.65 10.97 4.16
N GLN A 133 -7.40 11.41 4.08
CA GLN A 133 -6.56 11.22 2.89
C GLN A 133 -6.20 9.75 2.68
N MET A 134 -5.85 9.02 3.74
CA MET A 134 -5.61 7.57 3.68
C MET A 134 -6.86 6.81 3.25
N TYR A 135 -8.00 7.16 3.83
CA TYR A 135 -9.29 6.64 3.47
C TYR A 135 -9.62 6.92 1.99
N PHE A 136 -9.33 8.12 1.50
CA PHE A 136 -9.49 8.47 0.08
C PHE A 136 -8.61 7.61 -0.82
N LEU A 137 -7.32 7.47 -0.48
CA LEU A 137 -6.39 6.62 -1.21
C LEU A 137 -6.86 5.16 -1.26
N ILE A 138 -7.46 4.66 -0.18
CA ILE A 138 -8.05 3.30 -0.14
C ILE A 138 -9.25 3.18 -1.09
N ILE A 139 -10.16 4.16 -1.14
CA ILE A 139 -11.27 4.16 -2.11
C ILE A 139 -10.71 4.15 -3.53
N VAL A 140 -9.80 5.08 -3.81
CA VAL A 140 -9.12 5.25 -5.09
C VAL A 140 -8.48 3.93 -5.55
N ALA A 141 -7.73 3.28 -4.66
CA ALA A 141 -7.09 2.00 -4.93
C ALA A 141 -8.12 0.87 -5.15
N SER A 142 -9.15 0.78 -4.30
CA SER A 142 -10.22 -0.22 -4.41
C SER A 142 -11.00 -0.08 -5.72
N GLU A 143 -11.25 1.15 -6.15
CA GLU A 143 -11.97 1.46 -7.38
C GLU A 143 -11.13 1.15 -8.63
N THR A 144 -9.83 1.46 -8.57
CA THR A 144 -8.86 1.10 -9.62
C THR A 144 -8.74 -0.42 -9.74
N SER A 145 -8.76 -1.16 -8.62
CA SER A 145 -8.71 -2.63 -8.62
C SER A 145 -9.94 -3.28 -9.28
N ARG A 146 -11.13 -2.68 -9.13
CA ARG A 146 -12.40 -3.17 -9.68
C ARG A 146 -12.58 -2.81 -11.15
N THR A 147 -12.00 -1.68 -11.55
CA THR A 147 -11.77 -1.39 -12.96
C THR A 147 -10.60 -2.26 -13.38
N SER A 148 -10.82 -3.57 -13.51
CA SER A 148 -9.89 -4.41 -14.25
C SER A 148 -9.70 -3.72 -15.58
N PHE A 149 -8.56 -3.03 -15.73
CA PHE A 149 -8.05 -2.70 -17.03
C PHE A 149 -8.11 -4.04 -17.73
N ARG A 150 -9.00 -4.17 -18.72
CA ARG A 150 -8.83 -5.18 -19.75
C ARG A 150 -7.50 -4.77 -20.39
N ILE A 151 -6.40 -5.16 -19.75
CA ILE A 151 -5.14 -5.31 -20.42
C ILE A 151 -5.52 -6.40 -21.40
N GLU A 152 -5.85 -5.97 -22.63
CA GLU A 152 -5.92 -6.87 -23.76
C GLU A 152 -4.69 -7.77 -23.69
N LYS A 153 -4.80 -9.02 -24.12
CA LYS A 153 -3.75 -10.04 -24.05
C LYS A 153 -2.50 -9.63 -24.86
N VAL A 154 -1.84 -8.54 -24.48
CA VAL A 154 -0.53 -8.14 -24.92
C VAL A 154 0.40 -9.06 -24.15
N ARG A 155 1.05 -9.95 -24.89
CA ARG A 155 2.00 -10.91 -24.34
C ARG A 155 3.26 -10.16 -23.91
N PHE A 156 3.21 -9.44 -22.80
CA PHE A 156 4.40 -8.87 -22.20
C PHE A 156 5.25 -10.00 -21.63
N ASN A 157 6.54 -10.02 -22.00
CA ASN A 157 7.50 -10.90 -21.36
C ASN A 157 7.62 -10.50 -19.87
N PRO A 158 7.49 -11.44 -18.92
CA PRO A 158 7.55 -11.14 -17.48
C PRO A 158 8.76 -10.32 -17.06
N ALA A 159 9.91 -10.50 -17.72
CA ALA A 159 11.11 -9.70 -17.47
C ALA A 159 10.94 -8.22 -17.85
N HIS A 160 10.20 -7.92 -18.92
CA HIS A 160 9.91 -6.53 -19.31
C HIS A 160 8.94 -5.89 -18.34
N VAL A 161 7.94 -6.63 -17.85
CA VAL A 161 7.01 -6.14 -16.82
C VAL A 161 7.76 -5.82 -15.53
N PHE A 162 8.74 -6.65 -15.15
CA PHE A 162 9.61 -6.41 -14.00
C PHE A 162 10.44 -5.14 -14.14
N ILE A 163 11.13 -4.97 -15.28
CA ILE A 163 11.96 -3.79 -15.51
C ILE A 163 11.10 -2.53 -15.56
N LEU A 164 9.96 -2.59 -16.26
CA LEU A 164 9.05 -1.45 -16.36
C LEU A 164 8.45 -1.07 -15.01
N SER A 165 8.11 -2.05 -14.16
CA SER A 165 7.59 -1.75 -12.81
C SER A 165 8.62 -1.02 -11.96
N PHE A 166 9.89 -1.43 -12.02
CA PHE A 166 11.00 -0.73 -11.35
C PHE A 166 11.17 0.69 -11.87
N ILE A 167 11.22 0.88 -13.19
CA ILE A 167 11.37 2.20 -13.81
C ILE A 167 10.23 3.14 -13.36
N VAL A 168 8.99 2.66 -13.35
CA VAL A 168 7.84 3.46 -12.92
C VAL A 168 7.95 3.85 -11.45
N ILE A 169 8.33 2.94 -10.56
CA ILE A 169 8.49 3.24 -9.13
C ILE A 169 9.62 4.25 -8.93
N VAL A 170 10.77 4.07 -9.58
CA VAL A 170 11.92 4.98 -9.48
C VAL A 170 11.59 6.37 -10.01
N ILE A 171 10.96 6.48 -11.18
CA ILE A 171 10.57 7.78 -11.75
C ILE A 171 9.55 8.46 -10.83
N THR A 172 8.54 7.73 -10.36
CA THR A 172 7.52 8.28 -9.46
C THR A 172 8.14 8.75 -8.15
N GLY A 173 9.02 7.96 -7.55
CA GLY A 173 9.75 8.34 -6.34
C GLY A 173 10.64 9.56 -6.54
N THR A 174 11.35 9.64 -7.68
CA THR A 174 12.15 10.80 -8.06
C THR A 174 11.30 12.05 -8.14
N LEU A 175 10.16 12.00 -8.84
CA LEU A 175 9.24 13.13 -8.97
C LEU A 175 8.65 13.57 -7.63
N LEU A 176 8.36 12.63 -6.73
CA LEU A 176 7.87 12.95 -5.40
C LEU A 176 8.96 13.56 -4.50
N LEU A 177 10.18 13.05 -4.54
CA LEU A 177 11.31 13.57 -3.76
C LEU A 177 11.80 14.95 -4.24
N LEU A 178 11.50 15.32 -5.49
CA LEU A 178 11.75 16.66 -6.04
C LEU A 178 10.82 17.74 -5.47
N LEU A 179 9.75 17.36 -4.76
CA LEU A 179 8.83 18.33 -4.18
C LEU A 179 9.51 19.07 -3.02
N PRO A 180 9.41 20.40 -2.93
CA PRO A 180 10.16 21.22 -1.97
C PRO A 180 9.84 20.87 -0.50
N GLU A 181 8.63 20.43 -0.19
CA GLU A 181 8.22 20.03 1.17
C GLU A 181 8.83 18.69 1.63
N MET A 182 9.54 17.97 0.75
CA MET A 182 10.19 16.71 1.12
C MET A 182 11.54 16.91 1.79
N THR A 183 12.13 18.09 1.65
CA THR A 183 13.45 18.43 2.19
C THR A 183 13.34 19.55 3.22
N VAL A 184 14.17 19.50 4.25
CA VAL A 184 14.19 20.55 5.29
C VAL A 184 14.77 21.86 4.76
N GLN A 185 15.67 21.77 3.77
CA GLN A 185 16.31 22.93 3.16
C GLN A 185 15.35 23.64 2.19
N SER A 186 15.52 24.97 2.07
CA SER A 186 14.76 25.78 1.14
C SER A 186 15.08 25.41 -0.31
N GLY A 187 14.14 24.78 -1.00
CA GLY A 187 14.27 24.40 -2.40
C GLY A 187 13.94 22.93 -2.63
N ALA A 188 14.13 22.48 -3.86
CA ALA A 188 14.01 21.06 -4.22
C ALA A 188 15.38 20.37 -4.14
N MET A 189 15.37 19.07 -3.85
CA MET A 189 16.56 18.23 -4.00
C MET A 189 17.07 18.28 -5.46
N PRO A 190 18.39 18.31 -5.71
CA PRO A 190 18.90 18.20 -7.07
C PRO A 190 18.39 16.93 -7.76
N PHE A 191 18.07 17.03 -9.05
CA PHE A 191 17.47 15.91 -9.80
C PHE A 191 18.27 14.61 -9.73
N ILE A 192 19.60 14.71 -9.85
CA ILE A 192 20.49 13.55 -9.83
C ILE A 192 20.45 12.88 -8.44
N ASP A 193 20.45 13.68 -7.38
CA ASP A 193 20.42 13.17 -6.01
C ASP A 193 19.05 12.53 -5.72
N ALA A 194 17.95 13.15 -6.15
CA ALA A 194 16.61 12.59 -6.02
C ALA A 194 16.46 11.26 -6.78
N LEU A 195 16.99 11.19 -8.01
CA LEU A 195 17.00 9.97 -8.83
C LEU A 195 17.83 8.87 -8.17
N PHE A 196 19.01 9.22 -7.66
CA PHE A 196 19.89 8.28 -6.96
C PHE A 196 19.22 7.76 -5.69
N THR A 197 18.72 8.63 -4.83
CA THR A 197 18.05 8.24 -3.58
C THR A 197 16.81 7.39 -3.87
N SER A 198 15.97 7.76 -4.85
CA SER A 198 14.81 6.96 -5.24
C SER A 198 15.22 5.58 -5.76
N THR A 199 16.29 5.50 -6.55
CA THR A 199 16.82 4.23 -7.05
C THR A 199 17.37 3.38 -5.91
N SER A 200 18.16 3.95 -5.01
CA SER A 200 18.74 3.26 -3.86
C SER A 200 17.67 2.73 -2.91
N ALA A 201 16.60 3.50 -2.65
CA ALA A 201 15.47 3.07 -1.84
C ALA A 201 14.67 1.94 -2.53
N THR A 202 14.39 2.07 -3.83
CA THR A 202 13.59 1.07 -4.58
C THR A 202 14.36 -0.23 -4.83
N CYS A 203 15.67 -0.14 -5.08
CA CYS A 203 16.56 -1.29 -5.21
C CYS A 203 17.05 -1.81 -3.86
N VAL A 204 16.64 -1.14 -2.76
CA VAL A 204 16.87 -1.62 -1.39
C VAL A 204 18.36 -1.73 -1.09
N THR A 205 19.16 -0.78 -1.59
CA THR A 205 20.63 -0.79 -1.56
C THR A 205 21.22 -0.04 -0.37
N GLY A 206 20.56 1.03 0.08
CA GLY A 206 20.96 1.78 1.29
C GLY A 206 22.10 2.77 1.11
N LEU A 207 22.51 3.04 -0.12
CA LEU A 207 23.45 4.11 -0.41
C LEU A 207 22.76 5.46 -0.36
N ILE A 208 23.38 6.40 0.32
CA ILE A 208 22.86 7.76 0.51
C ILE A 208 23.85 8.78 -0.05
N VAL A 209 23.33 9.79 -0.73
CA VAL A 209 24.11 10.98 -1.19
C VAL A 209 24.02 12.14 -0.21
N VAL A 210 22.99 12.11 0.65
CA VAL A 210 22.71 13.09 1.70
C VAL A 210 22.30 12.32 2.96
N ASP A 211 22.59 12.87 4.14
CA ASP A 211 22.19 12.23 5.39
C ASP A 211 20.65 12.15 5.48
N THR A 212 20.12 10.92 5.47
CA THR A 212 18.68 10.68 5.46
C THR A 212 18.02 11.21 6.73
N ALA A 213 18.72 11.16 7.86
CA ALA A 213 18.19 11.60 9.15
C ALA A 213 17.86 13.10 9.16
N THR A 214 18.71 13.93 8.54
CA THR A 214 18.67 15.38 8.67
C THR A 214 18.17 16.11 7.43
N TYR A 215 18.31 15.51 6.24
CA TYR A 215 17.96 16.18 4.99
C TYR A 215 16.46 16.18 4.68
N PHE A 216 15.77 15.08 4.99
CA PHE A 216 14.36 14.89 4.64
C PHE A 216 13.44 15.35 5.77
N THR A 217 12.30 15.91 5.38
CA THR A 217 11.18 16.11 6.31
C THR A 217 10.51 14.77 6.60
N PHE A 218 9.60 14.73 7.58
CA PHE A 218 8.74 13.58 7.84
C PHE A 218 8.04 13.06 6.56
N LYS A 219 7.58 13.97 5.68
CA LYS A 219 6.96 13.62 4.40
C LYS A 219 7.94 12.91 3.47
N GLY A 220 9.19 13.39 3.42
CA GLY A 220 10.28 12.75 2.68
C GLY A 220 10.61 11.36 3.22
N HIS A 221 10.74 11.21 4.54
CA HIS A 221 10.94 9.90 5.18
C HIS A 221 9.80 8.93 4.88
N PHE A 222 8.55 9.41 4.87
CA PHE A 222 7.40 8.59 4.52
C PHE A 222 7.48 8.09 3.07
N ILE A 223 7.86 8.95 2.12
CA ILE A 223 8.09 8.53 0.72
C ILE A 223 9.19 7.47 0.65
N LEU A 224 10.32 7.67 1.32
CA LEU A 224 11.41 6.68 1.35
C LEU A 224 10.94 5.34 1.91
N MET A 225 10.18 5.34 3.00
CA MET A 225 9.60 4.13 3.58
C MET A 225 8.70 3.39 2.58
N VAL A 226 7.87 4.14 1.83
CA VAL A 226 7.01 3.56 0.78
C VAL A 226 7.84 3.01 -0.38
N LEU A 227 8.88 3.71 -0.83
CA LEU A 227 9.76 3.24 -1.91
C LEU A 227 10.50 1.95 -1.53
N ILE A 228 11.04 1.89 -0.31
CA ILE A 228 11.66 0.68 0.25
C ILE A 228 10.67 -0.49 0.23
N LYS A 229 9.44 -0.24 0.68
CA LYS A 229 8.42 -1.27 0.77
C LYS A 229 7.98 -1.77 -0.61
N LEU A 230 7.73 -0.85 -1.55
CA LEU A 230 7.34 -1.19 -2.91
C LEU A 230 8.47 -1.92 -3.64
N GLY A 231 9.71 -1.46 -3.47
CA GLY A 231 10.92 -2.08 -4.01
C GLY A 231 11.11 -3.52 -3.53
N GLY A 232 11.11 -3.72 -2.20
CA GLY A 232 11.24 -5.04 -1.59
C GLY A 232 10.15 -6.00 -2.04
N LEU A 233 8.88 -5.57 -2.01
CA LEU A 233 7.76 -6.39 -2.50
C LEU A 233 7.90 -6.75 -3.99
N ASN A 234 8.43 -5.85 -4.82
CA ASN A 234 8.64 -6.10 -6.24
C ASN A 234 9.70 -7.21 -6.45
N ILE A 235 10.84 -7.15 -5.75
CA ILE A 235 11.88 -8.20 -5.81
C ILE A 235 11.30 -9.54 -5.37
N ILE A 236 10.58 -9.57 -4.25
CA ILE A 236 9.99 -10.79 -3.70
C ILE A 236 8.95 -11.40 -4.66
N ALA A 237 8.06 -10.56 -5.20
CA ALA A 237 6.99 -11.00 -6.08
C ALA A 237 7.55 -11.67 -7.35
N PHE A 238 8.50 -11.01 -8.01
CA PHE A 238 9.10 -11.54 -9.23
C PHE A 238 10.06 -12.69 -8.95
N GLY A 239 10.81 -12.67 -7.86
CA GLY A 239 11.64 -13.79 -7.42
C GLY A 239 10.79 -15.05 -7.19
N THR A 240 9.60 -14.89 -6.60
CA THR A 240 8.65 -16.00 -6.41
C THR A 240 8.11 -16.53 -7.73
N ILE A 241 7.67 -15.64 -8.64
CA ILE A 241 7.18 -16.04 -9.97
C ILE A 241 8.29 -16.77 -10.73
N TYR A 242 9.53 -16.27 -10.69
CA TYR A 242 10.67 -16.90 -11.32
C TYR A 242 10.99 -18.27 -10.71
N ALA A 243 11.02 -18.39 -9.38
CA ALA A 243 11.24 -19.67 -8.70
C ALA A 243 10.16 -20.70 -9.04
N LEU A 244 8.90 -20.28 -9.18
CA LEU A 244 7.82 -21.13 -9.68
C LEU A 244 8.10 -21.57 -11.11
N LEU A 245 8.41 -20.65 -12.02
CA LEU A 245 8.73 -20.96 -13.43
C LEU A 245 9.92 -21.93 -13.53
N ALA A 246 10.97 -21.73 -12.73
CA ALA A 246 12.14 -22.60 -12.66
C ALA A 246 11.79 -24.01 -12.13
N LYS A 247 10.87 -24.12 -11.16
CA LYS A 247 10.33 -25.41 -10.71
C LYS A 247 9.54 -26.12 -11.80
N PHE A 248 8.99 -25.38 -12.78
CA PHE A 248 8.13 -25.90 -13.84
C PHE A 248 8.81 -26.06 -15.23
N GLY A 249 10.09 -25.71 -15.43
CA GLY A 249 10.83 -25.97 -16.68
C GLY A 249 12.26 -26.46 -16.38
N ILE A 250 12.77 -27.57 -16.91
CA ILE A 250 12.87 -28.04 -18.30
C ILE A 250 12.60 -29.56 -18.31
N GLY A 251 11.53 -30.04 -18.97
CA GLY A 251 11.26 -31.48 -19.12
C GLY A 251 9.79 -31.88 -19.13
N LEU A 252 8.98 -31.36 -20.06
CA LEU A 252 7.70 -31.97 -20.43
C LEU A 252 7.94 -33.34 -21.09
N LYS A 253 8.10 -34.39 -20.29
CA LYS A 253 8.04 -35.78 -20.77
C LYS A 253 7.13 -36.71 -19.97
N GLN A 254 6.46 -36.24 -18.92
CA GLN A 254 5.57 -37.09 -18.11
C GLN A 254 4.19 -36.45 -17.99
N HIS A 255 3.42 -36.57 -19.07
CA HIS A 255 2.08 -36.01 -19.25
C HIS A 255 1.01 -36.55 -18.27
N ALA A 256 1.27 -37.63 -17.52
CA ALA A 256 0.26 -38.24 -16.65
C ALA A 256 0.10 -37.56 -15.27
N VAL A 257 1.13 -36.87 -14.76
CA VAL A 257 1.05 -36.17 -13.45
C VAL A 257 0.62 -34.72 -13.61
N LEU A 258 0.84 -34.13 -14.80
CA LEU A 258 0.41 -32.77 -15.10
C LEU A 258 -1.12 -32.66 -15.14
N GLU A 259 -1.86 -33.64 -15.63
CA GLU A 259 -3.31 -33.51 -15.80
C GLU A 259 -4.07 -33.43 -14.45
N ASP A 260 -3.52 -34.05 -13.40
CA ASP A 260 -4.08 -34.04 -12.05
C ASP A 260 -3.71 -32.77 -11.26
N PHE A 261 -2.56 -32.13 -11.57
CA PHE A 261 -2.13 -30.86 -10.96
C PHE A 261 -2.49 -29.60 -11.75
N MET A 262 -2.69 -29.71 -13.07
CA MET A 262 -3.01 -28.59 -13.97
C MET A 262 -4.49 -28.26 -14.01
N ASN A 263 -5.37 -29.11 -13.47
CA ASN A 263 -6.79 -28.98 -13.75
C ASN A 263 -7.51 -27.85 -13.01
N LYS A 264 -6.94 -27.16 -12.00
CA LYS A 264 -7.66 -26.06 -11.31
C LYS A 264 -6.92 -24.80 -10.86
N ASP A 265 -5.60 -24.78 -10.62
CA ASP A 265 -5.09 -23.77 -9.68
C ASP A 265 -3.84 -22.94 -10.05
N THR A 266 -3.18 -23.03 -11.20
CA THR A 266 -1.87 -22.34 -11.37
C THR A 266 -1.89 -20.81 -11.40
N MET A 267 -2.82 -20.18 -12.14
CA MET A 267 -2.92 -18.70 -12.19
C MET A 267 -3.64 -18.11 -10.96
N MET A 268 -4.58 -18.89 -10.39
CA MET A 268 -5.24 -18.58 -9.11
C MET A 268 -4.27 -18.75 -7.93
N SER A 269 -3.31 -19.67 -8.04
CA SER A 269 -2.23 -19.89 -7.08
C SER A 269 -1.18 -18.78 -7.10
N ALA A 270 -0.78 -18.25 -8.26
CA ALA A 270 0.19 -17.15 -8.32
C ALA A 270 -0.34 -15.87 -7.64
N THR A 271 -1.59 -15.49 -7.94
CA THR A 271 -2.26 -14.35 -7.29
C THR A 271 -2.51 -14.61 -5.80
N GLY A 272 -2.91 -15.83 -5.44
CA GLY A 272 -3.05 -16.25 -4.04
C GLY A 272 -1.72 -16.25 -3.27
N MET A 273 -0.61 -16.61 -3.92
CA MET A 273 0.73 -16.62 -3.34
C MET A 273 1.23 -15.20 -3.11
N LEU A 274 1.06 -14.29 -4.09
CA LEU A 274 1.39 -12.87 -3.92
C LEU A 274 0.62 -12.27 -2.75
N LYS A 275 -0.69 -12.55 -2.63
CA LYS A 275 -1.50 -12.10 -1.49
C LYS A 275 -0.95 -12.63 -0.15
N LYS A 276 -0.57 -13.90 -0.08
CA LYS A 276 0.04 -14.49 1.12
C LYS A 276 1.36 -13.81 1.45
N ILE A 277 2.21 -13.56 0.46
CA ILE A 277 3.50 -12.88 0.64
C ILE A 277 3.30 -11.50 1.25
N ILE A 278 2.39 -10.71 0.69
CA ILE A 278 2.09 -9.35 1.18
C ILE A 278 1.63 -9.43 2.64
N ILE A 279 0.67 -10.31 2.96
CA ILE A 279 0.15 -10.46 4.33
C ILE A 279 1.26 -10.86 5.30
N TRP A 280 2.04 -11.89 4.98
CA TRP A 280 3.11 -12.38 5.85
C TRP A 280 4.23 -11.35 6.02
N SER A 281 4.59 -10.63 4.95
CA SER A 281 5.57 -9.54 5.00
C SER A 281 5.13 -8.47 5.98
N PHE A 282 3.91 -7.94 5.81
CA PHE A 282 3.36 -6.95 6.74
C PHE A 282 3.27 -7.49 8.16
N MET A 283 2.83 -8.74 8.38
CA MET A 283 2.76 -9.30 9.73
C MET A 283 4.13 -9.34 10.43
N ILE A 284 5.18 -9.81 9.75
CA ILE A 284 6.53 -9.87 10.32
C ILE A 284 7.04 -8.46 10.62
N GLU A 285 6.81 -7.51 9.72
CA GLU A 285 7.21 -6.12 9.90
C GLU A 285 6.42 -5.40 11.00
N PHE A 286 5.11 -5.65 11.14
CA PHE A 286 4.31 -5.08 12.23
C PHE A 286 4.79 -5.61 13.59
N ILE A 287 5.07 -6.91 13.68
CA ILE A 287 5.63 -7.52 14.89
C ILE A 287 7.03 -6.97 15.17
N GLY A 288 7.86 -6.84 14.14
CA GLY A 288 9.19 -6.23 14.23
C GLY A 288 9.16 -4.79 14.72
N ALA A 289 8.28 -3.97 14.14
CA ALA A 289 8.06 -2.59 14.55
C ALA A 289 7.57 -2.49 16.00
N LEU A 290 6.69 -3.40 16.44
CA LEU A 290 6.26 -3.45 17.84
C LEU A 290 7.45 -3.74 18.78
N PHE A 291 8.28 -4.73 18.47
CA PHE A 291 9.45 -5.03 19.29
C PHE A 291 10.49 -3.92 19.28
N ILE A 292 10.69 -3.25 18.14
CA ILE A 292 11.55 -2.06 18.04
C ILE A 292 10.96 -0.90 18.88
N TYR A 293 9.65 -0.69 18.83
CA TYR A 293 8.98 0.34 19.62
C TYR A 293 9.20 0.15 21.12
N LEU A 294 9.14 -1.10 21.59
CA LEU A 294 9.34 -1.47 22.98
C LEU A 294 10.82 -1.46 23.41
N SER A 295 11.77 -1.51 22.47
CA SER A 295 13.20 -1.55 22.77
C SER A 295 13.89 -0.19 22.73
N TRP A 296 13.22 0.87 22.26
CA TRP A 296 13.74 2.22 22.33
C TRP A 296 14.00 2.64 23.78
N ASP A 297 15.20 3.19 24.01
CA ASP A 297 15.54 3.81 25.29
C ASP A 297 14.82 5.16 25.44
N ASN A 298 14.42 5.50 26.66
CA ASN A 298 13.81 6.79 27.00
C ASN A 298 14.78 7.96 26.82
N ALA A 299 16.10 7.68 26.76
CA ALA A 299 17.13 8.67 26.47
C ALA A 299 17.14 9.16 25.01
N ILE A 300 16.42 8.49 24.10
CA ILE A 300 16.37 8.89 22.69
C ILE A 300 15.39 10.07 22.53
N PRO A 301 15.84 11.22 21.98
CA PRO A 301 15.04 12.42 21.90
C PRO A 301 14.04 12.36 20.72
N PHE A 302 12.95 11.60 20.90
CA PHE A 302 11.82 11.65 19.95
C PHE A 302 10.97 12.91 20.16
N ALA A 303 10.45 13.48 19.09
CA ALA A 303 9.58 14.67 19.17
C ALA A 303 8.22 14.38 19.84
N GLY A 304 7.83 13.11 19.92
CA GLY A 304 6.64 12.61 20.60
C GLY A 304 6.38 11.13 20.30
N GLU A 305 5.28 10.59 20.82
CA GLU A 305 4.91 9.17 20.61
C GLU A 305 4.69 8.84 19.13
N GLY A 306 4.13 9.76 18.34
CA GLY A 306 3.94 9.55 16.90
C GLY A 306 5.26 9.38 16.15
N ASP A 307 6.28 10.14 16.52
CA ASP A 307 7.63 10.08 15.93
C ASP A 307 8.33 8.76 16.30
N LYS A 308 8.19 8.33 17.57
CA LYS A 308 8.67 7.04 18.05
C LYS A 308 8.05 5.86 17.27
N ILE A 309 6.73 5.89 17.08
CA ILE A 309 6.00 4.88 16.30
C ILE A 309 6.50 4.86 14.85
N PHE A 310 6.61 6.03 14.21
CA PHE A 310 7.09 6.13 12.84
C PHE A 310 8.50 5.58 12.67
N ASN A 311 9.42 5.94 13.58
CA ASN A 311 10.79 5.42 13.60
C ASN A 311 10.82 3.89 13.72
N SER A 312 9.97 3.30 14.55
CA SER A 312 9.86 1.84 14.65
C SER A 312 9.44 1.17 13.35
N PHE A 313 8.42 1.73 12.69
CA PHE A 313 7.95 1.22 11.41
C PHE A 313 8.98 1.36 10.30
N PHE A 314 9.61 2.54 10.21
CA PHE A 314 10.63 2.82 9.23
C PHE A 314 11.79 1.82 9.34
N HIS A 315 12.35 1.65 10.55
CA HIS A 315 13.47 0.73 10.75
C HIS A 315 13.06 -0.73 10.58
N SER A 316 11.82 -1.11 10.94
CA SER A 316 11.35 -2.47 10.68
C SER A 316 11.19 -2.76 9.19
N PHE A 317 10.66 -1.84 8.41
CA PHE A 317 10.50 -1.99 6.96
C PHE A 317 11.86 -1.98 6.27
N SER A 318 12.75 -1.07 6.68
CA SER A 318 14.13 -1.02 6.19
C SER A 318 14.87 -2.34 6.50
N ALA A 319 14.81 -2.83 7.73
CA ALA A 319 15.48 -4.06 8.13
C ALA A 319 14.93 -5.30 7.42
N PHE A 320 13.60 -5.50 7.40
CA PHE A 320 13.00 -6.66 6.75
C PHE A 320 13.27 -6.69 5.23
N ASN A 321 13.25 -5.54 4.56
CA ASN A 321 13.56 -5.50 3.14
C ASN A 321 15.09 -5.49 2.89
N SER A 322 15.93 -5.36 3.93
CA SER A 322 17.39 -5.23 3.85
C SER A 322 17.85 -3.93 3.16
N ALA A 323 17.12 -2.84 3.38
CA ALA A 323 17.28 -1.57 2.69
C ALA A 323 18.47 -0.73 3.13
N GLY A 324 18.95 -0.90 4.36
CA GLY A 324 20.08 -0.14 4.90
C GLY A 324 19.81 1.34 5.22
N PHE A 325 18.60 1.87 4.95
CA PHE A 325 18.22 3.22 5.32
C PHE A 325 17.90 3.33 6.82
N THR A 326 18.22 4.48 7.39
CA THR A 326 18.15 4.80 8.82
C THR A 326 17.73 6.25 9.00
N LEU A 327 16.95 6.53 10.05
CA LEU A 327 16.56 7.90 10.42
C LEU A 327 17.51 8.52 11.47
N PHE A 328 18.61 7.83 11.77
CA PHE A 328 19.66 8.32 12.66
C PHE A 328 20.93 8.61 11.87
N THR A 329 21.55 9.77 12.11
CA THR A 329 22.89 10.10 11.61
C THR A 329 23.90 9.07 12.12
N ASP A 330 24.87 8.68 11.30
CA ASP A 330 25.81 7.56 11.51
C ASP A 330 25.14 6.16 11.57
N GLY A 331 23.86 6.09 11.21
CA GLY A 331 23.08 4.86 11.20
C GLY A 331 22.94 4.21 12.56
N LEU A 332 23.05 2.89 12.62
CA LEU A 332 22.89 2.15 13.87
C LEU A 332 24.09 2.34 14.83
N TYR A 333 25.19 2.93 14.36
CA TYR A 333 26.32 3.31 15.20
C TYR A 333 26.12 4.66 15.91
N ASN A 334 24.96 5.31 15.72
CA ASN A 334 24.63 6.54 16.41
C ASN A 334 24.89 6.46 17.92
N VAL A 335 25.34 7.57 18.52
CA VAL A 335 25.71 7.66 19.94
C VAL A 335 24.60 7.14 20.87
N ASN A 336 23.34 7.35 20.50
CA ASN A 336 22.17 6.95 21.28
C ASN A 336 21.78 5.48 21.07
N LEU A 337 22.29 4.81 20.02
CA LEU A 337 21.89 3.46 19.63
C LEU A 337 22.99 2.42 19.77
N LYS A 338 24.26 2.83 19.69
CA LYS A 338 25.42 1.92 19.68
C LYS A 338 25.50 0.93 20.86
N HIS A 339 24.85 1.24 21.98
CA HIS A 339 24.79 0.39 23.18
C HIS A 339 23.41 -0.26 23.40
N ASN A 340 22.44 0.01 22.54
CA ASN A 340 21.13 -0.63 22.59
C ASN A 340 21.18 -1.97 21.83
N TYR A 341 21.76 -2.97 22.49
CA TYR A 341 21.89 -4.33 21.95
C TYR A 341 20.56 -4.95 21.56
N MET A 342 19.47 -4.59 22.25
CA MET A 342 18.14 -5.12 21.96
C MET A 342 17.68 -4.70 20.55
N ILE A 343 17.87 -3.43 20.18
CA ILE A 343 17.57 -2.94 18.82
C ILE A 343 18.41 -3.67 17.77
N HIS A 344 19.72 -3.82 18.01
CA HIS A 344 20.60 -4.51 17.09
C HIS A 344 20.18 -5.97 16.84
N VAL A 345 19.78 -6.69 17.89
CA VAL A 345 19.28 -8.06 17.78
C VAL A 345 17.97 -8.09 17.00
N MET A 346 17.03 -7.18 17.28
CA MET A 346 15.75 -7.13 16.55
C MET A 346 15.95 -6.83 15.06
N ILE A 347 16.82 -5.87 14.73
CA ILE A 347 17.16 -5.55 13.33
C ILE A 347 17.81 -6.76 12.65
N THR A 348 18.75 -7.43 13.32
CA THR A 348 19.42 -8.62 12.77
C THR A 348 18.42 -9.74 12.47
N ILE A 349 17.49 -9.99 13.39
CA ILE A 349 16.41 -10.98 13.21
C ILE A 349 15.54 -10.62 12.00
N LEU A 350 15.15 -9.34 11.86
CA LEU A 350 14.34 -8.89 10.73
C LEU A 350 15.07 -9.03 9.38
N VAL A 351 16.34 -8.64 9.31
CA VAL A 351 17.18 -8.81 8.12
C VAL A 351 17.29 -10.29 7.76
N PHE A 352 17.50 -11.16 8.75
CA PHE A 352 17.58 -12.60 8.53
C PHE A 352 16.27 -13.16 7.96
N PHE A 353 15.12 -12.81 8.54
CA PHE A 353 13.82 -13.22 8.01
C PHE A 353 13.56 -12.66 6.61
N GLY A 354 13.95 -11.42 6.35
CA GLY A 354 13.90 -10.82 5.02
C GLY A 354 14.66 -11.61 3.97
N ALA A 355 15.90 -12.00 4.30
CA ALA A 355 16.81 -12.70 3.40
C ALA A 355 16.45 -14.17 3.13
N LEU A 356 15.77 -14.85 4.06
CA LEU A 356 15.39 -16.27 3.92
C LEU A 356 14.47 -16.55 2.71
N GLY A 357 13.76 -15.52 2.22
CA GLY A 357 12.80 -15.64 1.13
C GLY A 357 11.50 -16.35 1.54
N PHE A 358 10.41 -16.03 0.85
CA PHE A 358 9.05 -16.42 1.26
C PHE A 358 8.78 -17.92 1.15
N ILE A 359 9.49 -18.61 0.27
CA ILE A 359 9.33 -20.06 0.11
C ILE A 359 9.80 -20.79 1.38
N ALA A 360 10.94 -20.38 1.94
CA ALA A 360 11.44 -20.91 3.20
C ALA A 360 10.52 -20.54 4.36
N ILE A 361 10.07 -19.28 4.44
CA ILE A 361 9.12 -18.81 5.47
C ILE A 361 7.84 -19.64 5.42
N PHE A 362 7.24 -19.86 4.25
CA PHE A 362 6.03 -20.67 4.15
C PHE A 362 6.27 -22.14 4.46
N ASN A 363 7.44 -22.68 4.14
CA ASN A 363 7.78 -24.04 4.54
C ASN A 363 7.86 -24.15 6.07
N LEU A 364 8.51 -23.19 6.73
CA LEU A 364 8.71 -23.17 8.19
C LEU A 364 7.41 -22.89 8.96
N PHE A 365 6.68 -21.83 8.58
CA PHE A 365 5.63 -21.22 9.40
C PHE A 365 4.19 -21.44 8.90
N SER A 366 3.98 -22.11 7.76
CA SER A 366 2.62 -22.43 7.31
C SER A 366 1.96 -23.41 8.28
N PHE A 367 0.80 -23.03 8.83
CA PHE A 367 0.01 -23.89 9.74
C PHE A 367 -0.22 -25.30 9.19
N ASN A 368 -0.48 -25.42 7.88
CA ASN A 368 -0.70 -26.72 7.25
C ASN A 368 0.57 -27.57 7.25
N LYS A 369 1.75 -26.95 7.03
CA LYS A 369 3.04 -27.64 7.02
C LYS A 369 3.50 -28.01 8.43
N ILE A 370 3.27 -27.13 9.41
CA ILE A 370 3.52 -27.42 10.82
C ILE A 370 2.65 -28.60 11.26
N ARG A 371 1.34 -28.56 10.99
CA ARG A 371 0.42 -29.65 11.30
C ARG A 371 0.82 -30.96 10.63
N GLU A 372 1.18 -30.91 9.35
CA GLU A 372 1.66 -32.07 8.60
C GLU A 372 2.92 -32.69 9.21
N ARG A 373 3.86 -31.91 9.74
CA ARG A 373 5.05 -32.43 10.43
C ARG A 373 4.75 -32.99 11.81
N VAL A 374 3.76 -32.41 12.50
CA VAL A 374 3.27 -32.94 13.79
C VAL A 374 2.58 -34.29 13.56
N GLU A 375 1.78 -34.41 12.49
CA GLU A 375 1.10 -35.66 12.11
C GLU A 375 2.07 -36.69 11.50
N LEU A 376 3.12 -36.26 10.78
CA LEU A 376 4.09 -37.10 10.07
C LEU A 376 5.53 -36.68 10.41
N PRO A 377 6.10 -37.11 11.55
CA PRO A 377 7.37 -36.61 12.07
C PRO A 377 8.61 -36.91 11.19
N TRP A 378 8.49 -37.81 10.21
CA TRP A 378 9.54 -38.08 9.23
C TRP A 378 9.62 -37.05 8.10
N LYS A 379 8.64 -36.15 7.96
CA LYS A 379 8.68 -35.06 6.97
C LYS A 379 9.58 -33.93 7.47
N GLN A 380 10.71 -33.74 6.80
CA GLN A 380 11.68 -32.69 7.12
C GLN A 380 11.31 -31.32 6.54
N ILE A 381 12.04 -30.28 6.96
CA ILE A 381 11.97 -28.95 6.36
C ILE A 381 12.56 -29.05 4.95
N ASP A 382 11.80 -28.58 3.97
CA ASP A 382 12.18 -28.63 2.56
C ASP A 382 12.50 -27.20 2.09
N PHE A 383 13.79 -26.89 2.01
CA PHE A 383 14.25 -25.67 1.38
C PHE A 383 14.26 -25.90 -0.12
N SER A 384 13.38 -25.21 -0.85
CA SER A 384 13.23 -25.37 -2.31
C SER A 384 14.46 -24.90 -3.12
N THR A 385 15.49 -24.41 -2.44
CA THR A 385 16.82 -24.23 -3.01
C THR A 385 17.46 -25.61 -3.18
N LYS A 386 17.23 -26.23 -4.35
CA LYS A 386 18.24 -27.11 -4.92
C LYS A 386 19.45 -26.23 -5.22
N ILE A 387 20.40 -26.16 -4.28
CA ILE A 387 21.79 -25.86 -4.63
C ILE A 387 22.37 -27.17 -5.17
#